data_AF-A0A7K7KGS7-F1
#
_entry.id   AF-A0A7K7KGS7-F1
#
_cell.length_a   1.000
_cell.length_b   1.000
_cell.length_c   1.000
_cell.angle_alpha   90.00
_cell.angle_beta   90.00
_cell.angle_gamma   90.00
#
_symmetry.space_group_name_H-M   'P 1'
#
loop_
_entity.id
_entity.type
_entity.pdbx_description
1 polymer ?
#
loop_
_entity_poly.entity_id
_entity_poly.type
_entity_poly.pdbx_seq_one_letter_code
_entity_poly.pdbx_strand_id
1 'polypeptide(L)'
;CPSPAELRPLNGTRLCALLYADNSPYYEQCCAGDVLEVLPGADLPYLPSGWAGRASSLVVGTRCELTVWSRRAKEGKSRRFGA
;
A
#
# COMPACT_ATOMS: atom_id res chain seq x y z
N CYS A 1 8.61 6.37 -7.71
CA CYS A 1 7.78 5.19 -7.35
C CYS A 1 7.69 4.25 -8.54
N PRO A 2 7.63 2.92 -8.36
CA PRO A 2 7.44 2.00 -9.48
C PRO A 2 6.10 2.26 -10.17
N SER A 3 6.02 1.97 -11.47
CA SER A 3 4.74 2.11 -12.17
C SER A 3 3.75 1.02 -11.70
N PRO A 4 2.43 1.29 -11.71
CA PRO A 4 1.41 0.27 -11.41
C PRO A 4 1.54 -1.04 -12.20
N ALA A 5 2.06 -0.96 -13.44
CA ALA A 5 2.27 -2.11 -14.32
C ALA A 5 3.55 -2.89 -13.99
N GLU A 6 4.50 -2.28 -13.27
CA GLU A 6 5.76 -2.88 -12.83
C GLU A 6 5.66 -3.60 -11.48
N LEU A 7 4.50 -3.56 -10.82
CA LEU A 7 4.24 -4.34 -9.61
C LEU A 7 4.25 -5.84 -9.94
N ARG A 8 5.46 -6.40 -9.96
CA ARG A 8 5.72 -7.82 -10.21
C ARG A 8 5.89 -8.53 -8.88
N PRO A 9 5.24 -9.67 -8.70
CA PRO A 9 5.40 -10.44 -7.48
C PRO A 9 6.78 -11.11 -7.44
N LEU A 10 7.46 -11.01 -6.30
CA LEU A 10 8.73 -11.69 -6.05
C LEU A 10 8.60 -13.22 -6.07
N ASN A 11 7.40 -13.76 -5.76
CA ASN A 11 7.16 -15.20 -5.57
C ASN A 11 5.99 -15.76 -6.41
N GLY A 12 5.60 -15.10 -7.51
CA GLY A 12 4.52 -15.57 -8.40
C GLY A 12 3.08 -15.30 -7.91
N THR A 13 2.89 -14.91 -6.66
CA THR A 13 1.60 -14.43 -6.11
C THR A 13 1.35 -12.98 -6.48
N ARG A 14 0.44 -12.71 -7.42
CA ARG A 14 0.06 -11.34 -7.85
C ARG A 14 -0.01 -10.37 -6.65
N LEU A 15 0.62 -9.21 -6.77
CA LEU A 15 0.52 -8.11 -5.81
C LEU A 15 -0.53 -7.10 -6.29
N CYS A 16 -1.35 -6.60 -5.37
CA CYS A 16 -2.33 -5.56 -5.70
C CYS A 16 -1.92 -4.17 -5.26
N ALA A 17 -1.18 -4.04 -4.16
CA ALA A 17 -0.63 -2.76 -3.75
C ALA A 17 0.66 -2.92 -2.95
N LEU A 18 1.48 -1.88 -2.99
CA LEU A 18 2.63 -1.69 -2.11
C LEU A 18 2.43 -0.39 -1.34
N LEU A 19 2.60 -0.44 -0.02
CA LEU A 19 2.66 0.75 0.83
C LEU A 19 4.09 0.92 1.31
N TYR A 20 4.59 2.15 1.34
CA TYR A 20 5.95 2.48 1.76
C TYR A 20 5.92 3.29 3.05
N ALA A 21 6.95 3.11 3.89
CA ALA A 21 7.06 3.77 5.18
C ALA A 21 7.75 5.14 5.12
N ASP A 22 8.69 5.33 4.20
CA ASP A 22 9.55 6.52 4.21
C ASP A 22 8.83 7.73 3.63
N ASN A 23 8.88 8.85 4.33
CA ASN A 23 8.40 10.13 3.85
C ASN A 23 9.59 11.04 3.51
N SER A 24 9.69 11.48 2.26
CA SER A 24 10.71 12.43 1.84
C SER A 24 10.07 13.67 1.24
N PRO A 25 10.65 14.86 1.42
CA PRO A 25 10.25 16.04 0.64
C PRO A 25 10.55 15.85 -0.86
N TYR A 26 11.44 14.92 -1.22
CA TYR A 26 11.76 14.60 -2.60
C TYR A 26 10.92 13.44 -3.10
N TYR A 27 10.13 13.69 -4.17
CA TYR A 27 9.19 12.71 -4.73
C TYR A 27 9.84 11.37 -5.08
N GLU A 28 11.06 11.40 -5.62
CA GLU A 28 11.82 10.21 -6.00
C GLU A 28 12.15 9.28 -4.81
N GLN A 29 12.16 9.82 -3.60
CA GLN A 29 12.52 9.10 -2.37
C GLN A 29 11.30 8.66 -1.54
N CYS A 30 10.07 8.98 -1.98
CA CYS A 30 8.86 8.63 -1.23
C CYS A 30 8.48 7.14 -1.29
N CYS A 31 8.97 6.40 -2.29
CA CYS A 31 8.72 4.97 -2.44
C CYS A 31 9.97 4.17 -2.07
N ALA A 32 10.41 4.33 -0.83
CA ALA A 32 11.60 3.71 -0.26
C ALA A 32 11.31 3.17 1.16
N GLY A 33 12.33 2.54 1.74
CA GLY A 33 12.28 2.01 3.10
C GLY A 33 11.48 0.71 3.22
N ASP A 34 10.82 0.55 4.37
CA ASP A 34 10.00 -0.62 4.64
C ASP A 34 8.77 -0.65 3.72
N VAL A 35 8.48 -1.83 3.18
CA VAL A 35 7.36 -2.04 2.25
C VAL A 35 6.35 -3.01 2.84
N LEU A 36 5.07 -2.66 2.79
CA LEU A 36 3.96 -3.55 3.10
C LEU A 36 3.30 -3.99 1.80
N GLU A 37 3.38 -5.29 1.54
CA GLU A 37 2.76 -5.95 0.40
C GLU A 37 1.29 -6.28 0.67
N VAL A 38 0.41 -5.93 -0.27
CA VAL A 38 -1.02 -6.26 -0.21
C VAL A 38 -1.38 -7.18 -1.36
N LEU A 39 -1.85 -8.38 -1.01
CA LEU A 39 -2.29 -9.39 -1.96
C LEU A 39 -3.74 -9.12 -2.43
N PRO A 40 -4.12 -9.62 -3.63
CA PRO A 40 -5.50 -9.60 -4.10
C PRO A 40 -6.44 -10.28 -3.11
N GLY A 41 -7.55 -9.62 -2.78
CA GLY A 41 -8.54 -10.13 -1.83
C GLY A 41 -8.10 -10.08 -0.37
N ALA A 42 -6.90 -9.55 -0.07
CA ALA A 42 -6.47 -9.35 1.30
C ALA A 42 -7.38 -8.33 2.00
N ASP A 43 -7.81 -8.69 3.22
CA ASP A 43 -8.58 -7.82 4.08
C ASP A 43 -7.86 -7.68 5.43
N LEU A 44 -7.31 -6.49 5.68
CA LEU A 44 -6.46 -6.20 6.84
C LEU A 44 -7.16 -5.16 7.74
N PRO A 45 -8.11 -5.57 8.60
CA PRO A 45 -8.75 -4.66 9.55
C PRO A 45 -7.77 -4.11 10.59
N TYR A 46 -6.64 -4.80 10.80
CA TYR A 46 -5.54 -4.38 11.66
C TYR A 46 -4.24 -4.45 10.87
N LEU A 47 -3.47 -3.37 10.89
CA LEU A 47 -2.14 -3.34 10.27
C LEU A 47 -1.15 -4.20 11.09
N PRO A 48 -0.11 -4.76 10.45
CA PRO A 48 0.98 -5.41 11.17
C PRO A 48 1.62 -4.49 12.22
N SER A 49 2.24 -5.09 13.23
CA SER A 49 2.96 -4.34 14.25
C SER A 49 3.98 -3.38 13.62
N GLY A 50 4.05 -2.15 14.14
CA GLY A 50 4.96 -1.11 13.64
C GLY A 50 4.49 -0.34 12.40
N TRP A 51 3.33 -0.66 11.81
CA TRP A 51 2.79 0.05 10.64
C TRP A 51 1.75 1.13 10.95
N ALA A 52 1.30 1.23 12.21
CA ALA A 52 0.31 2.22 12.62
C ALA A 52 0.84 3.65 12.36
N GLY A 53 0.17 4.37 11.44
CA GLY A 53 0.53 5.74 11.07
C GLY A 53 1.84 5.87 10.28
N ARG A 54 2.40 4.77 9.78
CA ARG A 54 3.72 4.76 9.13
C ARG A 54 3.65 4.85 7.61
N ALA A 55 2.58 4.38 6.99
CA ALA A 55 2.44 4.43 5.53
C ALA A 55 2.40 5.88 5.02
N SER A 56 3.37 6.25 4.20
CA SER A 56 3.58 7.60 3.65
C SER A 56 3.14 7.70 2.19
N SER A 57 3.36 6.62 1.42
CA SER A 57 3.03 6.55 0.01
C SER A 57 2.57 5.14 -0.35
N LEU A 58 1.86 5.02 -1.48
CA LEU A 58 1.37 3.73 -1.96
C LEU A 58 1.34 3.69 -3.48
N VAL A 59 1.46 2.49 -4.02
CA VAL A 59 1.26 2.19 -5.44
C VAL A 59 0.24 1.07 -5.53
N VAL A 60 -0.83 1.28 -6.30
CA VAL A 60 -1.85 0.26 -6.59
C VAL A 60 -1.59 -0.29 -7.98
N GLY A 61 -1.66 -1.61 -8.14
CA GLY A 61 -1.47 -2.28 -9.42
C GLY A 61 -2.63 -2.09 -10.38
N THR A 62 -2.36 -2.24 -11.66
CA THR A 62 -3.40 -2.19 -12.69
C THR A 62 -4.48 -3.24 -12.42
N ARG A 63 -5.76 -2.87 -12.55
CA ARG A 63 -6.93 -3.73 -12.25
C ARG A 63 -7.08 -4.16 -10.80
N CYS A 64 -6.33 -3.54 -9.89
CA CYS A 64 -6.56 -3.66 -8.46
C CYS A 64 -7.17 -2.38 -7.92
N GLU A 65 -7.82 -2.53 -6.77
CA GLU A 65 -8.34 -1.42 -6.01
C GLU A 65 -8.03 -1.63 -4.55
N LEU A 66 -7.61 -0.55 -3.89
CA LEU A 66 -7.31 -0.53 -2.47
C LEU A 66 -8.25 0.45 -1.77
N THR A 67 -8.98 -0.03 -0.78
CA THR A 67 -9.68 0.84 0.18
C THR A 67 -8.89 0.84 1.48
N VAL A 68 -8.64 2.04 2.02
CA VAL A 68 -7.97 2.25 3.30
C VAL A 68 -8.88 3.01 4.24
N TRP A 69 -8.73 2.77 5.54
CA TRP A 69 -9.50 3.43 6.59
C TRP A 69 -8.56 4.15 7.56
N SER A 70 -9.00 5.31 8.04
CA SER A 70 -8.21 6.13 8.96
C SER A 70 -8.11 5.53 10.37
N ARG A 71 -8.94 4.54 10.72
CA ARG A 71 -8.93 3.83 12.00
C ARG A 71 -8.99 2.32 11.79
N ARG A 72 -8.55 1.59 12.81
CA ARG A 72 -8.61 0.12 12.89
C ARG A 72 -10.03 -0.40 12.70
N ALA A 73 -10.16 -1.68 12.37
CA ALA A 73 -11.43 -2.37 12.18
C ALA A 73 -12.35 -1.70 11.13
N LYS A 74 -11.76 -1.06 10.11
CA LYS A 74 -12.48 -0.37 9.02
C LYS A 74 -13.36 0.80 9.48
N GLU A 75 -12.96 1.47 10.54
CA GLU A 75 -13.69 2.63 11.06
C GLU A 75 -13.14 3.97 10.55
N GLY A 76 -13.92 5.03 10.75
CA GLY A 76 -13.50 6.40 10.46
C GLY A 76 -13.66 6.75 8.98
N LYS A 77 -12.74 7.56 8.44
CA LYS A 77 -12.78 7.99 7.05
C LYS A 77 -12.16 6.92 6.16
N SER A 78 -12.81 6.60 5.07
CA SER A 78 -12.25 5.72 4.04
C SER A 78 -11.76 6.51 2.84
N ARG A 79 -10.76 5.97 2.13
CA ARG A 79 -10.37 6.40 0.79
C ARG A 79 -10.13 5.20 -0.09
N ARG A 80 -10.51 5.34 -1.35
CA ARG A 80 -10.39 4.32 -2.39
C ARG A 80 -9.34 4.78 -3.40
N PHE A 81 -8.41 3.89 -3.73
CA PHE A 81 -7.32 4.10 -4.67
C PHE A 81 -7.41 3.04 -5.76
N GLY A 82 -7.31 3.46 -7.02
CA GLY A 82 -7.24 2.60 -8.20
C GLY A 82 -6.24 3.18 -9.19
N ALA A 83 -5.80 2.35 -10.13
CA ALA A 83 -4.88 2.71 -11.21
C ALA A 83 -5.59 2.75 -12.56
#